data_AF-A0A424XWN6-F1
#
_entry.id   AF-A0A424XWN6-F1
#
_cell.length_a   1.000
_cell.length_b   1.000
_cell.length_c   1.000
_cell.angle_alpha   90.00
_cell.angle_beta   90.00
_cell.angle_gamma   90.00
#
_symmetry.space_group_name_H-M   'P 1'
#
loop_
_entity.id
_entity.type
_entity.pdbx_description
1 polymer ?
#
loop_
_entity_poly.entity_id
_entity_poly.type
_entity_poly.pdbx_seq_one_letter_code
_entity_poly.pdbx_strand_id
1 'polypeptide(L)'
;MPRVVFQRLENLYSKMEDAYRDVAQHIGFTCELCPDNCCTSYFQHHTRVEWAYFIRGLNQCSDPLRQRIIDRAEDYVQKAEWELKNNKTPDIMCPVNEDGLCTIYNHRLMICRMHGVPTVHVRPDGRRLEFPGCFRSQENTTGLDGFPRLDRTEFYQELVMLEQAFVGPKISNLPKVDLTLAQMIVHGPPRLSK
;
A
#
# COMPACT_ATOMS: atom_id res chain seq x y z
N MET A 1 -14.39 -19.28 1.79
CA MET A 1 -14.22 -18.33 0.67
C MET A 1 -13.02 -17.39 0.86
N PRO A 2 -12.84 -16.70 2.02
CA PRO A 2 -11.72 -15.75 2.20
C PRO A 2 -10.32 -16.38 2.11
N ARG A 3 -10.14 -17.62 2.59
CA ARG A 3 -8.84 -18.31 2.60
C ARG A 3 -8.21 -18.44 1.21
N VAL A 4 -8.99 -18.81 0.20
CA VAL A 4 -8.47 -18.97 -1.18
C VAL A 4 -8.12 -17.62 -1.79
N VAL A 5 -8.95 -16.60 -1.58
CA VAL A 5 -8.69 -15.24 -2.05
C VAL A 5 -7.42 -14.67 -1.40
N PHE A 6 -7.24 -14.86 -0.09
CA PHE A 6 -6.03 -14.43 0.61
C PHE A 6 -4.77 -15.16 0.15
N GLN A 7 -4.85 -16.46 -0.13
CA GLN A 7 -3.71 -17.18 -0.69
C GLN A 7 -3.30 -16.63 -2.07
N ARG A 8 -4.29 -16.27 -2.90
CA ARG A 8 -4.02 -15.65 -4.20
C ARG A 8 -3.47 -14.24 -4.05
N LEU A 9 -3.95 -13.46 -3.07
CA LEU A 9 -3.40 -12.14 -2.77
C LEU A 9 -1.95 -12.23 -2.26
N GLU A 10 -1.64 -13.21 -1.41
CA GLU A 10 -0.28 -13.53 -0.98
C GLU A 10 0.63 -13.80 -2.19
N ASN A 11 0.19 -14.66 -3.11
CA ASN A 11 0.95 -14.97 -4.32
C ASN A 11 1.13 -13.73 -5.21
N LEU A 12 0.10 -12.89 -5.35
CA LEU A 12 0.19 -11.63 -6.08
C LEU A 12 1.22 -10.68 -5.45
N TYR A 13 1.25 -10.58 -4.12
CA TYR A 13 2.23 -9.78 -3.41
C TYR A 13 3.66 -10.29 -3.58
N SER A 14 3.89 -11.60 -3.58
CA SER A 14 5.21 -12.15 -3.88
C SER A 14 5.68 -11.76 -5.28
N LYS A 15 4.81 -11.88 -6.30
CA LYS A 15 5.14 -11.44 -7.67
C LYS A 15 5.47 -9.94 -7.73
N MET A 16 4.74 -9.11 -6.99
CA MET A 16 5.01 -7.66 -6.92
C MET A 16 6.37 -7.38 -6.28
N GLU A 17 6.77 -8.11 -5.24
CA GLU A 17 8.09 -7.97 -4.61
C GLU A 17 9.21 -8.40 -5.54
N ASP A 18 9.03 -9.49 -6.28
CA ASP A 18 10.03 -9.97 -7.24
C ASP A 18 10.23 -8.94 -8.35
N ALA A 19 9.13 -8.46 -8.97
CA ALA A 19 9.19 -7.41 -9.99
C ALA A 19 9.79 -6.10 -9.46
N TYR A 20 9.49 -5.74 -8.21
CA TYR A 20 10.11 -4.59 -7.55
C TYR A 20 11.60 -4.75 -7.37
N ARG A 21 12.02 -5.92 -6.87
CA ARG A 21 13.43 -6.25 -6.64
C ARG A 21 14.21 -6.21 -7.93
N ASP A 22 13.66 -6.75 -9.01
CA ASP A 22 14.30 -6.72 -10.32
C ASP A 22 14.56 -5.28 -10.74
N VAL A 23 13.55 -4.40 -10.73
CA VAL A 23 13.73 -2.99 -11.10
C VAL A 23 14.72 -2.30 -10.18
N ALA A 24 14.59 -2.47 -8.86
CA ALA A 24 15.47 -1.87 -7.87
C ALA A 24 16.94 -2.26 -8.09
N GLN A 25 17.22 -3.54 -8.34
CA GLN A 25 18.57 -4.04 -8.60
C GLN A 25 19.15 -3.47 -9.90
N HIS A 26 18.36 -3.41 -10.97
CA HIS A 26 18.83 -2.89 -12.26
C HIS A 26 19.23 -1.42 -12.20
N ILE A 27 18.54 -0.62 -11.39
CA ILE A 27 18.85 0.81 -11.21
C ILE A 27 19.74 1.07 -9.98
N GLY A 28 20.27 0.02 -9.33
CA GLY A 28 21.09 0.15 -8.12
C GLY A 28 20.40 0.87 -6.94
N PHE A 29 19.07 0.81 -6.87
CA PHE A 29 18.27 1.52 -5.86
C PHE A 29 18.25 0.77 -4.52
N THR A 30 18.40 1.53 -3.43
CA THR A 30 18.25 1.03 -2.06
C THR A 30 17.60 2.08 -1.14
N CYS A 31 16.79 1.60 -0.19
CA CYS A 31 16.25 2.39 0.91
C CYS A 31 17.21 2.49 2.11
N GLU A 32 18.35 1.81 2.08
CA GLU A 32 19.32 1.85 3.18
C GLU A 32 19.84 3.27 3.41
N LEU A 33 19.88 3.67 4.68
CA LEU A 33 20.32 5.00 5.12
C LEU A 33 19.54 6.14 4.44
N CYS A 34 18.29 5.90 4.07
CA CYS A 34 17.43 6.94 3.51
C CYS A 34 17.14 8.03 4.56
N PRO A 35 17.39 9.32 4.27
CA PRO A 35 17.07 10.42 5.19
C PRO A 35 15.57 10.68 5.34
N ASP A 36 14.75 10.02 4.51
CA ASP A 36 13.30 10.15 4.46
C ASP A 36 12.62 8.79 4.64
N ASN A 37 11.34 8.77 5.01
CA ASN A 37 10.54 7.56 5.15
C ASN A 37 9.21 7.66 4.42
N CYS A 38 9.05 6.87 3.36
CA CYS A 38 7.80 6.78 2.61
C CYS A 38 6.57 6.36 3.44
N CYS A 39 6.77 5.86 4.68
CA CYS A 39 5.69 5.56 5.60
C CYS A 39 5.02 6.82 6.20
N THR A 40 5.55 8.02 5.98
CA THR A 40 4.83 9.26 6.35
C THR A 40 3.83 9.72 5.27
N SER A 41 3.88 9.13 4.08
CA SER A 41 3.00 9.49 2.97
C SER A 41 1.52 9.18 3.26
N TYR A 42 0.65 10.13 2.92
CA TYR A 42 -0.79 10.03 3.08
C TYR A 42 -1.46 9.22 1.93
N PHE A 43 -1.47 7.89 2.05
CA PHE A 43 -2.05 6.98 1.06
C PHE A 43 -3.51 6.61 1.39
N GLN A 44 -4.41 6.69 0.40
CA GLN A 44 -5.84 6.37 0.56
C GLN A 44 -6.42 5.45 -0.53
N HIS A 45 -5.62 4.93 -1.46
CA HIS A 45 -6.11 4.15 -2.60
C HIS A 45 -5.95 2.65 -2.38
N HIS A 46 -6.98 2.03 -1.78
CA HIS A 46 -6.96 0.61 -1.43
C HIS A 46 -8.24 -0.12 -1.84
N THR A 47 -8.19 -1.45 -1.76
CA THR A 47 -9.34 -2.34 -1.97
C THR A 47 -9.83 -2.95 -0.66
N ARG A 48 -11.04 -3.54 -0.63
CA ARG A 48 -11.57 -4.21 0.58
C ARG A 48 -10.84 -5.51 0.87
N VAL A 49 -10.44 -6.25 -0.17
CA VAL A 49 -9.65 -7.47 -0.01
C VAL A 49 -8.30 -7.17 0.64
N GLU A 50 -7.67 -6.08 0.20
CA GLU A 50 -6.47 -5.50 0.80
C GLU A 50 -6.68 -5.13 2.28
N TRP A 51 -7.73 -4.37 2.58
CA TRP A 51 -8.08 -3.97 3.94
C TRP A 51 -8.33 -5.19 4.83
N ALA A 52 -9.13 -6.16 4.39
CA ALA A 52 -9.41 -7.38 5.16
C ALA A 52 -8.14 -8.21 5.41
N TYR A 53 -7.27 -8.31 4.40
CA TYR A 53 -6.00 -9.03 4.51
C TYR A 53 -5.03 -8.32 5.47
N PHE A 54 -4.98 -7.00 5.42
CA PHE A 54 -4.21 -6.18 6.36
C PHE A 54 -4.67 -6.38 7.82
N ILE A 55 -5.99 -6.36 8.09
CA ILE A 55 -6.56 -6.61 9.42
C ILE A 55 -6.27 -8.05 9.89
N ARG A 56 -6.23 -9.03 8.99
CA ARG A 56 -5.78 -10.39 9.33
C ARG A 56 -4.34 -10.38 9.87
N GLY A 57 -3.44 -9.62 9.25
CA GLY A 57 -2.07 -9.47 9.72
C GLY A 57 -1.98 -8.82 11.10
N LEU A 58 -2.75 -7.74 11.31
CA LEU A 58 -2.84 -7.08 12.62
C LEU A 58 -3.32 -8.04 13.73
N ASN A 59 -4.30 -8.90 13.42
CA ASN A 59 -4.83 -9.88 14.37
C ASN A 59 -3.86 -11.02 14.69
N GLN A 60 -2.80 -11.22 13.89
CA GLN A 60 -1.75 -12.20 14.15
C GLN A 60 -0.63 -11.66 15.05
N CYS A 61 -0.58 -10.35 15.29
CA CYS A 61 0.35 -9.75 16.23
C CYS A 61 0.07 -10.21 17.67
N SER A 62 1.12 -10.24 18.50
CA SER A 62 0.96 -10.36 19.95
C SER A 62 0.09 -9.22 20.50
N ASP A 63 -0.67 -9.46 21.57
CA ASP A 63 -1.54 -8.43 22.17
C ASP A 63 -0.81 -7.11 22.49
N PRO A 64 0.43 -7.10 23.06
CA PRO A 64 1.15 -5.85 23.30
C PRO A 64 1.46 -5.07 22.01
N LEU A 65 1.94 -5.75 20.98
CA LEU A 65 2.21 -5.12 19.68
C LEU A 65 0.91 -4.61 19.03
N ARG A 66 -0.15 -5.40 19.05
CA ARG A 66 -1.45 -5.02 18.48
C ARG A 66 -2.00 -3.78 19.17
N GLN A 67 -1.93 -3.70 20.51
CA GLN A 67 -2.38 -2.53 21.25
C GLN A 67 -1.56 -1.29 20.91
N ARG A 68 -0.22 -1.39 20.87
CA ARG A 68 0.66 -0.27 20.45
C ARG A 68 0.30 0.27 19.06
N ILE A 69 0.00 -0.62 18.10
CA ILE A 69 -0.41 -0.23 16.75
C ILE A 69 -1.76 0.50 16.76
N ILE A 70 -2.73 0.01 17.55
CA ILE A 70 -4.06 0.63 17.67
C ILE A 70 -3.93 2.04 18.28
N ASP A 71 -3.20 2.18 19.38
CA ASP A 71 -2.99 3.48 20.04
C ASP A 71 -2.36 4.50 19.07
N ARG A 72 -1.35 4.07 18.29
CA ARG A 72 -0.73 4.91 17.25
C ARG A 72 -1.69 5.25 16.12
N ALA A 73 -2.58 4.34 15.74
CA ALA A 73 -3.56 4.57 14.69
C ALA A 73 -4.61 5.60 15.11
N GLU A 74 -5.07 5.54 16.37
CA GLU A 74 -5.98 6.53 16.93
C GLU A 74 -5.37 7.93 16.98
N ASP A 75 -4.12 8.05 17.44
CA ASP A 75 -3.36 9.31 17.44
C ASP A 75 -3.12 9.84 16.01
N TYR A 76 -2.75 8.96 15.07
CA TYR A 76 -2.60 9.31 13.66
C TYR A 76 -3.88 9.93 13.10
N VAL A 77 -5.04 9.30 13.32
CA VAL A 77 -6.32 9.76 12.75
C VAL A 77 -6.65 11.16 13.27
N GLN A 78 -6.49 11.41 14.58
CA GLN A 78 -6.74 12.72 15.17
C GLN A 78 -5.82 13.80 14.58
N LYS A 79 -4.53 13.50 14.44
CA LYS A 79 -3.55 14.43 13.84
C LYS A 79 -3.82 14.69 12.36
N ALA A 80 -4.10 13.64 11.59
CA ALA A 80 -4.38 13.76 10.16
C ALA A 80 -5.64 14.60 9.91
N GLU A 81 -6.70 14.40 10.70
CA GLU A 81 -7.90 15.23 10.63
C GLU A 81 -7.60 16.71 10.93
N TRP A 82 -6.74 16.99 11.91
CA TRP A 82 -6.32 18.34 12.24
C TRP A 82 -5.53 18.98 11.09
N GLU A 83 -4.57 18.26 10.49
CA GLU A 83 -3.76 18.78 9.38
C GLU A 83 -4.62 19.05 8.14
N LEU A 84 -5.52 18.14 7.80
CA LEU A 84 -6.47 18.30 6.69
C LEU A 84 -7.38 19.51 6.89
N LYS A 85 -7.90 19.73 8.11
CA LYS A 85 -8.69 20.93 8.44
C LYS A 85 -7.90 22.24 8.27
N ASN A 86 -6.57 22.16 8.37
CA ASN A 86 -5.67 23.28 8.15
C ASN A 86 -5.11 23.35 6.71
N ASN A 87 -5.73 22.64 5.76
CA ASN A 87 -5.31 22.55 4.35
C ASN A 87 -3.86 22.06 4.17
N LYS A 88 -3.39 21.18 5.07
CA LYS A 88 -2.09 20.52 4.97
C LYS A 88 -2.29 19.05 4.60
N THR A 89 -1.43 18.55 3.71
CA THR A 89 -1.31 17.10 3.50
C THR A 89 -0.66 16.49 4.73
N PRO A 90 -1.24 15.44 5.34
CA PRO A 90 -0.65 14.86 6.53
C PRO A 90 0.75 14.28 6.29
N ASP A 91 1.67 14.56 7.21
CA ASP A 91 3.05 14.04 7.23
C ASP A 91 3.29 13.37 8.58
N ILE A 92 2.70 12.19 8.74
CA ILE A 92 2.63 11.47 10.02
C ILE A 92 3.08 10.04 9.77
N MET A 93 3.94 9.51 10.64
CA MET A 93 4.44 8.14 10.52
C MET A 93 3.31 7.10 10.60
N CYS A 94 3.33 6.13 9.68
CA CYS A 94 2.39 5.01 9.66
C CYS A 94 2.38 4.26 11.02
N PRO A 95 1.20 3.90 11.55
CA PRO A 95 1.08 3.28 12.88
C PRO A 95 1.77 1.91 13.00
N VAL A 96 1.98 1.21 11.88
CA VAL A 96 2.66 -0.09 11.85
C VAL A 96 4.16 0.02 11.60
N ASN A 97 4.72 1.24 11.56
CA ASN A 97 6.16 1.46 11.45
C ASN A 97 6.86 1.31 12.81
N GLU A 98 7.98 0.58 12.84
CA GLU A 98 8.91 0.51 13.96
C GLU A 98 10.34 0.54 13.38
N ASP A 99 11.14 1.50 13.82
CA ASP A 99 12.51 1.74 13.34
C ASP A 99 12.63 1.82 11.81
N GLY A 100 11.65 2.44 11.17
CA GLY A 100 11.60 2.63 9.73
C GLY A 100 11.05 1.44 8.93
N LEU A 101 10.70 0.33 9.59
CA LEU A 101 10.22 -0.90 8.97
C LEU A 101 8.76 -1.18 9.31
N CYS A 102 8.05 -1.83 8.39
CA CYS A 102 6.67 -2.28 8.63
C CYS A 102 6.67 -3.54 9.50
N THR A 103 6.08 -3.46 10.69
CA THR A 103 5.95 -4.57 11.64
C THR A 103 5.08 -5.72 11.13
N ILE A 104 4.21 -5.46 10.14
CA ILE A 104 3.37 -6.48 9.47
C ILE A 104 3.65 -6.57 7.98
N TYR A 105 4.93 -6.59 7.61
CA TYR A 105 5.43 -6.54 6.22
C TYR A 105 4.71 -7.49 5.24
N ASN A 106 4.48 -8.74 5.63
CA ASN A 106 3.81 -9.72 4.77
C ASN A 106 2.39 -9.29 4.38
N HIS A 107 1.73 -8.49 5.22
CA HIS A 107 0.39 -7.95 5.00
C HIS A 107 0.38 -6.50 4.48
N ARG A 108 1.53 -5.98 4.05
CA ARG A 108 1.67 -4.65 3.42
C ARG A 108 0.82 -4.56 2.15
N LEU A 109 0.18 -3.41 1.96
CA LEU A 109 -0.73 -3.15 0.84
C LEU A 109 0.06 -2.87 -0.45
N MET A 110 -0.58 -3.03 -1.61
CA MET A 110 0.05 -2.89 -2.94
C MET A 110 0.77 -1.55 -3.10
N ILE A 111 0.10 -0.45 -2.72
CA ILE A 111 0.62 0.91 -2.93
C ILE A 111 1.96 1.15 -2.22
N CYS A 112 2.10 0.64 -0.99
CA CYS A 112 3.33 0.80 -0.23
C CYS A 112 4.40 -0.20 -0.71
N ARG A 113 4.01 -1.42 -1.09
CA ARG A 113 4.92 -2.51 -1.49
C ARG A 113 5.76 -2.18 -2.71
N MET A 114 5.21 -1.42 -3.67
CA MET A 114 5.88 -1.06 -4.91
C MET A 114 6.31 0.41 -4.98
N HIS A 115 6.28 1.12 -3.85
CA HIS A 115 6.70 2.51 -3.81
C HIS A 115 8.23 2.63 -3.85
N GLY A 116 8.73 3.71 -4.47
CA GLY A 116 10.16 4.05 -4.50
C GLY A 116 10.78 3.91 -5.89
N VAL A 117 10.49 2.83 -6.61
CA VAL A 117 11.03 2.61 -7.97
C VAL A 117 10.16 3.30 -9.04
N PRO A 118 10.68 3.51 -10.27
CA PRO A 118 9.89 4.06 -11.36
C PRO A 118 8.81 3.07 -11.75
N THR A 119 7.57 3.54 -11.89
CA THR A 119 6.45 2.67 -12.24
C THR A 119 5.69 3.20 -13.45
N VAL A 120 5.00 2.29 -14.10
CA VAL A 120 4.03 2.59 -15.15
C VAL A 120 2.76 1.78 -14.93
N HIS A 121 1.62 2.29 -15.38
CA HIS A 121 0.44 1.48 -15.61
C HIS A 121 -0.43 2.08 -16.70
N VAL A 122 -1.17 1.22 -17.39
CA VAL A 122 -2.16 1.62 -18.40
C VAL A 122 -3.55 1.50 -17.79
N ARG A 123 -4.28 2.61 -17.82
CA ARG A 123 -5.68 2.66 -17.39
C ARG A 123 -6.60 1.96 -18.40
N PRO A 124 -7.83 1.58 -18.01
CA PRO A 124 -8.81 1.02 -18.93
C PRO A 124 -9.17 1.92 -20.13
N ASP A 125 -8.97 3.23 -20.01
CA ASP A 125 -9.16 4.21 -21.08
C ASP A 125 -7.93 4.34 -22.02
N GLY A 126 -6.94 3.45 -21.87
CA GLY A 126 -5.69 3.44 -22.64
C GLY A 126 -4.66 4.47 -22.19
N ARG A 127 -4.97 5.32 -21.19
CA ARG A 127 -4.01 6.33 -20.71
C ARG A 127 -2.88 5.67 -19.94
N ARG A 128 -1.65 5.94 -20.36
CA ARG A 128 -0.42 5.55 -19.66
C ARG A 128 -0.12 6.55 -18.55
N LEU A 129 0.04 6.06 -17.33
CA LEU A 129 0.42 6.85 -16.17
C LEU A 129 1.78 6.39 -15.66
N GLU A 130 2.64 7.36 -15.36
CA GLU A 130 4.02 7.12 -14.97
C GLU A 130 4.31 7.78 -13.62
N PHE A 131 5.14 7.11 -12.83
CA PHE A 131 5.75 7.67 -11.63
C PHE A 131 7.27 7.55 -11.80
N PRO A 132 8.04 8.64 -11.67
CA PRO A 132 9.48 8.62 -11.91
C PRO A 132 10.29 7.87 -10.85
N GLY A 133 9.67 7.46 -9.74
CA GLY A 133 10.38 6.95 -8.56
C GLY A 133 10.51 8.02 -7.49
N CYS A 134 10.89 7.63 -6.27
CA CYS A 134 11.26 8.59 -5.23
C CYS A 134 12.58 9.29 -5.59
N PHE A 135 12.97 10.30 -4.81
CA PHE A 135 14.17 11.09 -5.10
C PHE A 135 15.43 10.22 -5.27
N ARG A 136 15.62 9.19 -4.44
CA ARG A 136 16.76 8.25 -4.57
C ARG A 136 16.75 7.44 -5.85
N SER A 137 15.57 6.95 -6.24
CA SER A 137 15.45 6.28 -7.53
C SER A 137 15.78 7.23 -8.67
N GLN A 138 15.39 8.49 -8.56
CA GLN A 138 15.69 9.50 -9.57
C GLN A 138 17.18 9.83 -9.63
N GLU A 139 17.88 9.94 -8.50
CA GLU A 139 19.34 10.12 -8.44
C GLU A 139 20.08 9.05 -9.24
N ASN A 140 19.60 7.80 -9.18
CA ASN A 140 20.20 6.68 -9.90
C ASN A 140 19.81 6.60 -11.38
N THR A 141 18.67 7.18 -11.77
CA THR A 141 18.15 7.10 -13.15
C THR A 141 18.38 8.36 -13.98
N THR A 142 18.72 9.48 -13.33
CA THR A 142 18.93 10.76 -14.01
C THR A 142 20.14 10.68 -14.93
N GLY A 143 19.93 11.00 -16.21
CA GLY A 143 20.97 10.96 -17.24
C GLY A 143 21.21 9.57 -17.86
N LEU A 144 20.41 8.55 -17.52
CA LEU A 144 20.45 7.26 -18.21
C LEU A 144 19.58 7.29 -19.47
N ASP A 145 20.09 6.73 -20.58
CA ASP A 145 19.37 6.54 -21.85
C ASP A 145 18.39 5.35 -21.82
N GLY A 146 17.63 5.23 -20.74
CA GLY A 146 16.64 4.17 -20.51
C GLY A 146 16.96 3.30 -19.29
N PHE A 147 15.90 2.86 -18.61
CA PHE A 147 15.95 1.99 -17.43
C PHE A 147 14.62 1.23 -17.30
N PRO A 148 14.61 0.04 -16.67
CA PRO A 148 13.38 -0.71 -16.49
C PRO A 148 12.43 0.06 -15.57
N ARG A 149 11.13 -0.10 -15.83
CA ARG A 149 10.06 0.46 -14.99
C ARG A 149 9.15 -0.67 -14.56
N LEU A 150 8.67 -0.60 -13.34
CA LEU A 150 7.72 -1.57 -12.82
C LEU A 150 6.36 -1.32 -13.47
N ASP A 151 5.94 -2.22 -14.36
CA ASP A 151 4.58 -2.20 -14.92
C ASP A 151 3.59 -2.79 -13.92
N ARG A 152 2.64 -1.97 -13.46
CA ARG A 152 1.61 -2.35 -12.49
C ARG A 152 0.29 -2.75 -13.15
N THR A 153 0.20 -2.70 -14.47
CA THR A 153 -1.08 -2.90 -15.19
C THR A 153 -1.69 -4.26 -14.86
N GLU A 154 -0.92 -5.33 -15.03
CA GLU A 154 -1.40 -6.69 -14.75
C GLU A 154 -1.68 -6.90 -13.26
N PHE A 155 -0.87 -6.29 -12.38
CA PHE A 155 -1.08 -6.35 -10.95
C PHE A 155 -2.39 -5.67 -10.51
N TYR A 156 -2.73 -4.52 -11.09
CA TYR A 156 -4.02 -3.87 -10.85
C TYR A 156 -5.18 -4.71 -11.37
N GLN A 157 -5.03 -5.33 -12.54
CA GLN A 157 -6.06 -6.22 -13.09
C GLN A 157 -6.29 -7.44 -12.18
N GLU A 158 -5.22 -8.12 -11.74
CA GLU A 158 -5.33 -9.26 -10.82
C GLU A 158 -5.95 -8.84 -9.48
N LEU A 159 -5.56 -7.67 -8.94
CA LEU A 159 -6.14 -7.15 -7.70
C LEU A 159 -7.64 -6.83 -7.84
N VAL A 160 -8.09 -6.27 -8.96
CA VAL A 160 -9.52 -6.04 -9.23
C VAL A 160 -10.29 -7.36 -9.27
N MET A 161 -9.73 -8.40 -9.87
CA MET A 161 -10.36 -9.74 -9.88
C MET A 161 -10.46 -10.33 -8.47
N LEU A 162 -9.44 -10.12 -7.62
CA LEU A 162 -9.47 -10.55 -6.22
C LEU A 162 -10.48 -9.76 -5.40
N GLU A 163 -10.58 -8.45 -5.61
CA GLU A 163 -11.58 -7.60 -4.97
C GLU A 163 -13.01 -8.06 -5.34
N GLN A 164 -13.26 -8.32 -6.62
CA GLN A 164 -14.56 -8.86 -7.06
C GLN A 164 -14.87 -10.23 -6.45
N ALA A 165 -13.88 -11.13 -6.38
CA ALA A 165 -14.06 -12.43 -5.75
C ALA A 165 -14.28 -12.35 -4.22
N PHE A 166 -13.73 -11.32 -3.57
CA PHE A 166 -13.88 -11.08 -2.13
C PHE A 166 -15.22 -10.47 -1.77
N VAL A 167 -15.62 -9.41 -2.48
CA VAL A 167 -16.83 -8.62 -2.20
C VAL A 167 -18.08 -9.26 -2.82
N GLY A 168 -17.91 -9.93 -3.95
CA GLY A 168 -18.99 -10.51 -4.73
C GLY A 168 -19.81 -9.47 -5.52
N PRO A 169 -21.04 -9.80 -5.95
CA PRO A 169 -21.79 -9.03 -6.94
C PRO A 169 -22.21 -7.63 -6.47
N LYS A 170 -22.08 -7.33 -5.18
CA LYS A 170 -22.46 -6.02 -4.60
C LYS A 170 -21.37 -4.95 -4.73
N ILE A 171 -20.21 -5.28 -5.29
CA ILE A 171 -19.07 -4.37 -5.38
C ILE A 171 -19.41 -3.02 -6.03
N SER A 172 -20.26 -3.02 -7.06
CA SER A 172 -20.71 -1.80 -7.76
C SER A 172 -21.56 -0.86 -6.89
N ASN A 173 -22.15 -1.38 -5.81
CA ASN A 173 -23.02 -0.63 -4.90
C ASN A 173 -22.29 -0.12 -3.65
N LEU A 174 -21.00 -0.42 -3.52
CA LEU A 174 -20.19 -0.03 -2.37
C LEU A 174 -19.32 1.19 -2.72
N PRO A 175 -19.10 2.12 -1.77
CA PRO A 175 -18.20 3.25 -2.00
C PRO A 175 -16.76 2.76 -2.20
N LYS A 176 -15.93 3.58 -2.84
CA LYS A 176 -14.48 3.34 -2.86
C LYS A 176 -13.95 3.33 -1.42
N VAL A 177 -12.89 2.54 -1.19
CA VAL A 177 -12.16 2.62 0.07
C VAL A 177 -11.22 3.81 -0.05
N ASP A 178 -11.53 4.87 0.69
CA ASP A 178 -10.76 6.12 0.75
C ASP A 178 -10.24 6.33 2.17
N LEU A 179 -9.49 5.34 2.66
CA LEU A 179 -9.03 5.26 4.04
C LEU A 179 -7.52 5.07 4.07
N THR A 180 -6.83 5.73 5.00
CA THR A 180 -5.44 5.37 5.34
C THR A 180 -5.39 4.04 6.11
N LEU A 181 -4.20 3.45 6.24
CA LEU A 181 -4.01 2.28 7.12
C LEU A 181 -4.45 2.57 8.55
N ALA A 182 -4.17 3.77 9.07
CA ALA A 182 -4.59 4.15 10.42
C ALA A 182 -6.12 4.15 10.55
N GLN A 183 -6.82 4.73 9.58
CA GLN A 183 -8.28 4.69 9.54
C GLN A 183 -8.79 3.26 9.44
N MET A 184 -8.19 2.41 8.59
CA MET A 184 -8.54 0.98 8.50
C MET A 184 -8.41 0.25 9.84
N ILE A 185 -7.36 0.54 10.61
CA ILE A 185 -7.15 -0.05 11.96
C ILE A 185 -8.30 0.37 12.88
N VAL A 186 -8.59 1.66 12.96
CA VAL A 186 -9.65 2.21 13.82
C VAL A 186 -11.04 1.72 13.42
N HIS A 187 -11.31 1.59 12.11
CA HIS A 187 -12.58 1.08 11.60
C HIS A 187 -12.76 -0.44 11.77
N GLY A 188 -11.68 -1.20 11.95
CA GLY A 188 -11.71 -2.66 11.98
C GLY A 188 -11.92 -3.30 10.60
N PRO A 189 -12.40 -4.55 10.49
CA PRO A 189 -12.55 -5.22 9.19
C PRO A 189 -13.60 -4.55 8.28
N PRO A 190 -13.44 -4.61 6.94
CA PRO A 190 -14.37 -4.00 6.01
C PRO A 190 -15.76 -4.61 6.12
N ARG A 191 -16.79 -3.75 6.11
CA ARG A 191 -18.19 -4.18 5.97
C ARG A 191 -18.50 -4.46 4.51
N LEU A 192 -19.00 -5.67 4.22
CA LEU A 192 -19.35 -6.13 2.87
C LEU A 192 -20.86 -6.00 2.57
N SER A 193 -21.62 -5.45 3.52
CA SER A 193 -23.01 -5.03 3.35
C SER A 193 -23.16 -3.57 3.76
N LYS A 194 -24.19 -2.91 3.23
CA LYS A 194 -24.75 -1.73 3.88
C LYS A 194 -25.39 -2.13 5.21
#